data_AF-A0A1I7I246-F1
#
_entry.id   AF-A0A1I7I246-F1
#
_cell.length_a   1.000
_cell.length_b   1.000
_cell.length_c   1.000
_cell.angle_alpha   90.00
_cell.angle_beta   90.00
_cell.angle_gamma   90.00
#
_symmetry.space_group_name_H-M   'P 1'
#
loop_
_entity.id
_entity.type
_entity.pdbx_description
1 polymer ?
#
loop_
_entity_poly.entity_id
_entity_poly.type
_entity_poly.pdbx_seq_one_letter_code
_entity_poly.pdbx_strand_id
1 'polypeptide(L)'
;MKKIVAFILILIIAPFLGGIYGILHDQITYSISEEYYTKFKFVQFGLENWGLGQNIRTGKAPEIILNNPRFGAAIVGILATWWVGLIIGIFLGLIGLIHRNGKEMFKATSKSIVLTTGIALLTGFIGLLYGKMFLVENPPIWFLPDNVIERGNFIMVGSMHNFSYLGGLIGLICGIIFSVREKRKYKKTI
;
A
#
# COMPACT_ATOMS: atom_id res chain seq x y z
N MET A 1 5.58 -6.67 -29.73
CA MET A 1 6.27 -6.27 -28.49
C MET A 1 7.10 -7.44 -27.98
N LYS A 2 8.41 -7.23 -27.79
CA LYS A 2 9.32 -8.22 -27.20
C LYS A 2 9.03 -8.37 -25.69
N LYS A 3 9.30 -9.53 -25.10
CA LYS A 3 9.08 -9.78 -23.65
C LYS A 3 9.88 -8.84 -22.77
N ILE A 4 11.13 -8.55 -23.14
CA ILE A 4 11.98 -7.62 -22.40
C ILE A 4 11.39 -6.21 -22.31
N VAL A 5 10.77 -5.73 -23.39
CA VAL A 5 10.06 -4.44 -23.42
C VAL A 5 8.86 -4.48 -22.48
N ALA A 6 8.07 -5.56 -22.52
CA ALA A 6 6.93 -5.75 -21.61
C ALA A 6 7.38 -5.74 -20.15
N PHE A 7 8.47 -6.43 -19.83
CA PHE A 7 9.03 -6.51 -18.48
C PHE A 7 9.47 -5.13 -17.98
N ILE A 8 10.23 -4.37 -18.79
CA ILE A 8 10.64 -3.01 -18.44
C ILE A 8 9.43 -2.10 -18.19
N LEU A 9 8.40 -2.18 -19.05
CA LEU A 9 7.17 -1.41 -18.85
C LEU A 9 6.46 -1.78 -17.55
N ILE A 10 6.41 -3.07 -17.18
CA ILE A 10 5.85 -3.52 -15.90
C ILE A 10 6.65 -2.95 -14.72
N LEU A 11 7.99 -2.96 -14.79
CA LEU A 11 8.85 -2.42 -13.74
C LEU A 11 8.72 -0.92 -13.55
N ILE A 12 8.33 -0.18 -14.59
CA ILE A 12 8.03 1.25 -14.49
C ILE A 12 6.62 1.46 -13.93
N ILE A 13 5.61 0.78 -14.49
CA ILE A 13 4.20 1.01 -14.15
C ILE A 13 3.85 0.54 -12.75
N ALA A 14 4.39 -0.60 -12.29
CA ALA A 14 4.02 -1.18 -11.01
C ALA A 14 4.37 -0.26 -9.80
N PRO A 15 5.55 0.39 -9.73
CA PRO A 15 5.82 1.42 -8.73
C PRO A 15 4.85 2.61 -8.76
N PHE A 16 4.50 3.11 -9.95
CA PHE A 16 3.53 4.20 -10.09
C PHE A 16 2.15 3.78 -9.54
N LEU A 17 1.69 2.57 -9.85
CA LEU A 17 0.45 2.04 -9.31
C LEU A 17 0.52 1.84 -7.79
N GLY A 18 1.67 1.39 -7.27
CA GLY A 18 1.94 1.32 -5.84
C GLY A 18 1.79 2.68 -5.17
N GLY A 19 2.44 3.71 -5.72
CA GLY A 19 2.34 5.08 -5.22
C GLY A 19 0.91 5.64 -5.27
N ILE A 20 0.17 5.43 -6.37
CA ILE A 20 -1.24 5.84 -6.48
C ILE A 20 -2.09 5.16 -5.40
N TYR A 21 -1.90 3.85 -5.20
CA TYR A 21 -2.56 3.12 -4.14
C TYR A 21 -2.26 3.74 -2.77
N GLY A 22 -0.99 4.02 -2.48
CA GLY A 22 -0.58 4.67 -1.23
C GLY A 22 -1.22 6.04 -1.02
N ILE A 23 -1.26 6.90 -2.06
CA ILE A 23 -1.94 8.20 -1.98
C ILE A 23 -3.40 8.03 -1.59
N LEU A 24 -4.13 7.18 -2.32
CA LEU A 24 -5.58 6.99 -2.12
C LEU A 24 -5.87 6.37 -0.76
N HIS A 25 -5.10 5.34 -0.39
CA HIS A 25 -5.17 4.70 0.91
C HIS A 25 -4.97 5.73 2.02
N ASP A 26 -3.93 6.57 1.91
CA ASP A 26 -3.58 7.53 2.94
C ASP A 26 -4.54 8.71 3.05
N GLN A 27 -5.22 9.08 1.95
CA GLN A 27 -6.32 10.05 2.04
C GLN A 27 -7.53 9.50 2.81
N ILE A 28 -7.82 8.20 2.68
CA ILE A 28 -8.90 7.53 3.41
C ILE A 28 -8.54 7.46 4.89
N THR A 29 -7.36 6.94 5.22
CA THR A 29 -6.93 6.78 6.61
C THR A 29 -6.68 8.10 7.31
N TYR A 30 -6.20 9.15 6.62
CA TYR A 30 -6.11 10.50 7.18
C TYR A 30 -7.49 11.01 7.62
N SER A 31 -8.53 10.73 6.83
CA SER A 31 -9.90 11.14 7.16
C SER A 31 -10.50 10.36 8.33
N ILE A 32 -9.90 9.22 8.72
CA ILE A 32 -10.32 8.41 9.87
C ILE A 32 -9.52 8.81 11.12
N SER A 33 -8.20 9.02 10.98
CA SER A 33 -7.33 9.43 12.08
C SER A 33 -6.25 10.38 11.59
N GLU A 34 -6.47 11.68 11.79
CA GLU A 34 -5.44 12.70 11.53
C GLU A 34 -4.23 12.50 12.47
N GLU A 35 -4.50 12.10 13.72
CA GLU A 35 -3.47 11.84 14.73
C GLU A 35 -2.49 10.73 14.32
N TYR A 36 -2.96 9.73 13.55
CA TYR A 36 -2.08 8.69 12.99
C TYR A 36 -1.00 9.28 12.07
N TYR A 37 -1.30 10.41 11.44
CA TYR A 37 -0.34 11.11 10.59
C TYR A 37 0.48 12.12 11.37
N THR A 38 -0.17 13.07 12.04
CA THR A 38 0.52 14.18 12.72
C THR A 38 1.42 13.69 13.85
N LYS A 39 1.02 12.66 14.60
CA LYS A 39 1.76 12.15 15.77
C LYS A 39 2.62 10.93 15.48
N PHE A 40 2.48 10.32 14.31
CA PHE A 40 3.23 9.10 13.97
C PHE A 40 3.81 9.11 12.56
N LYS A 41 3.01 9.07 11.48
CA LYS A 41 3.58 8.92 10.13
C LYS A 41 4.44 10.10 9.68
N PHE A 42 4.03 11.34 9.91
CA PHE A 42 4.85 12.49 9.53
C PHE A 42 6.20 12.49 10.26
N VAL A 43 6.20 12.04 11.51
CA VAL A 43 7.40 11.91 12.35
C VAL A 43 8.27 10.77 11.84
N GLN A 44 7.65 9.62 11.53
CA GLN A 44 8.31 8.45 10.96
C GLN A 44 9.04 8.77 9.65
N PHE A 45 8.46 9.63 8.81
CA PHE A 45 9.02 10.04 7.52
C PHE A 45 9.83 11.36 7.59
N GLY A 46 9.92 12.00 8.76
CA GLY A 46 10.71 13.21 8.97
C GLY A 46 10.28 14.39 8.11
N LEU A 47 8.98 14.58 7.87
CA LEU A 47 8.47 15.62 6.96
C LEU A 47 8.74 17.06 7.41
N GLU A 48 9.01 17.27 8.70
CA GLU A 48 9.51 18.54 9.23
C GLU A 48 10.86 18.92 8.63
N ASN A 49 11.73 17.94 8.35
CA ASN A 49 13.04 18.16 7.73
C ASN A 49 12.95 18.53 6.25
N TRP A 50 11.76 18.40 5.65
CA TRP A 50 11.49 18.75 4.26
C TRP A 50 10.99 20.20 4.12
N GLY A 51 10.93 20.96 5.22
CA GLY A 51 10.41 22.33 5.23
C GLY A 51 8.89 22.43 5.01
N LEU A 52 8.16 21.33 5.16
CA LEU A 52 6.70 21.27 4.95
C LEU A 52 5.89 21.70 6.17
N GLY A 53 6.54 21.80 7.33
CA GLY A 53 5.91 22.13 8.60
C GLY A 53 6.90 22.09 9.76
N GLN A 54 6.37 22.05 10.99
CA GLN A 54 7.17 22.08 12.21
C GLN A 54 6.69 21.01 13.18
N ASN A 55 7.64 20.41 13.90
CA ASN A 55 7.32 19.57 15.05
C ASN A 55 7.10 20.47 16.27
N ILE A 56 5.89 20.44 16.82
CA ILE A 56 5.49 21.31 17.93
C ILE A 56 5.65 20.64 19.30
N ARG A 57 6.11 19.39 19.34
CA ARG A 57 6.32 18.62 20.58
C ARG A 57 7.62 17.81 20.54
N THR A 58 7.96 17.15 21.65
CA THR A 58 9.25 16.45 21.80
C THR A 58 9.12 15.09 22.48
N GLY A 59 10.00 14.15 22.14
CA GLY A 59 10.15 12.87 22.85
C GLY A 59 8.98 11.90 22.63
N LYS A 60 8.32 11.47 23.70
CA LYS A 60 7.23 10.46 23.70
C LYS A 60 5.88 10.98 23.17
N ALA A 61 5.78 12.28 22.92
CA ALA A 61 4.55 12.92 22.49
C ALA A 61 4.76 13.79 21.23
N PRO A 62 5.34 13.28 20.13
CA PRO A 62 5.63 14.10 18.96
C PRO A 62 4.34 14.52 18.24
N GLU A 63 4.39 15.65 17.52
CA GLU A 63 3.28 16.14 16.70
C GLU A 63 3.79 17.11 15.65
N ILE A 64 3.68 16.74 14.37
CA ILE A 64 4.07 17.58 13.24
C ILE A 64 2.83 18.19 12.62
N ILE A 65 2.83 19.52 12.55
CA ILE A 65 1.82 20.30 11.86
C ILE A 65 2.40 20.78 10.54
N LEU A 66 1.78 20.33 9.45
CA LEU A 66 2.12 20.73 8.09
C LEU A 66 1.20 21.84 7.61
N ASN A 67 1.68 22.69 6.70
CA ASN A 67 0.84 23.70 6.05
C ASN A 67 -0.29 23.07 5.22
N ASN A 68 -0.03 21.89 4.64
CA ASN A 68 -1.02 21.09 3.93
C ASN A 68 -0.90 19.61 4.35
N PRO A 69 -1.60 19.19 5.44
CA PRO A 69 -1.51 17.84 5.96
C PRO A 69 -1.96 16.75 4.97
N ARG A 70 -2.98 17.01 4.15
CA ARG A 70 -3.43 16.04 3.14
C ARG A 70 -2.39 15.82 2.05
N PHE A 71 -1.67 16.87 1.65
CA PHE A 71 -0.52 16.73 0.76
C PHE A 71 0.62 15.92 1.43
N GLY A 72 0.87 16.16 2.72
CA GLY A 72 1.79 15.34 3.52
C GLY A 72 1.39 13.87 3.55
N ALA A 73 0.10 13.56 3.75
CA ALA A 73 -0.42 12.20 3.72
C ALA A 73 -0.23 11.55 2.34
N ALA A 74 -0.39 12.29 1.25
CA ALA A 74 -0.09 11.80 -0.09
C ALA A 74 1.41 11.47 -0.28
N ILE A 75 2.32 12.32 0.23
CA ILE A 75 3.77 12.05 0.22
C ILE A 75 4.09 10.78 1.00
N VAL A 76 3.58 10.66 2.23
CA VAL A 76 3.73 9.44 3.05
C VAL A 76 3.24 8.22 2.28
N GLY A 77 2.05 8.30 1.69
CA GLY A 77 1.47 7.22 0.91
C GLY A 77 2.37 6.75 -0.22
N ILE A 78 2.93 7.68 -1.01
CA ILE A 78 3.89 7.36 -2.06
C ILE A 78 5.11 6.66 -1.45
N LEU A 79 5.80 7.32 -0.50
CA LEU A 79 7.06 6.83 0.09
C LEU A 79 6.90 5.46 0.75
N ALA A 80 5.73 5.19 1.33
CA ALA A 80 5.43 3.92 1.99
C ALA A 80 5.18 2.77 1.02
N THR A 81 4.79 3.02 -0.24
CA THR A 81 4.19 1.98 -1.10
C THR A 81 4.77 1.84 -2.51
N TRP A 82 5.47 2.85 -3.06
CA TRP A 82 6.02 2.77 -4.42
C TRP A 82 6.97 1.58 -4.60
N TRP A 83 7.82 1.31 -3.59
CA TRP A 83 8.79 0.22 -3.62
C TRP A 83 8.12 -1.15 -3.46
N VAL A 84 6.98 -1.23 -2.76
CA VAL A 84 6.16 -2.46 -2.70
C VAL A 84 5.58 -2.76 -4.09
N GLY A 85 5.11 -1.73 -4.80
CA GLY A 85 4.69 -1.84 -6.20
C GLY A 85 5.81 -2.37 -7.10
N LEU A 86 7.04 -1.90 -6.92
CA LEU A 86 8.21 -2.43 -7.63
C LEU A 86 8.42 -3.92 -7.36
N ILE A 87 8.41 -4.34 -6.10
CA ILE A 87 8.58 -5.75 -5.70
C ILE A 87 7.51 -6.63 -6.37
N ILE A 88 6.24 -6.24 -6.27
CA ILE A 88 5.12 -6.94 -6.92
C ILE A 88 5.34 -7.02 -8.45
N GLY A 89 5.76 -5.91 -9.07
CA GLY A 89 6.08 -5.83 -10.48
C GLY A 89 7.20 -6.78 -10.91
N ILE A 90 8.27 -6.91 -10.10
CA ILE A 90 9.36 -7.85 -10.35
C ILE A 90 8.84 -9.29 -10.32
N PHE A 91 8.16 -9.70 -9.25
CA PHE A 91 7.67 -11.07 -9.11
C PHE A 91 6.66 -11.43 -10.21
N LEU A 92 5.65 -10.60 -10.43
CA LEU A 92 4.63 -10.87 -11.45
C LEU A 92 5.18 -10.72 -12.88
N GLY A 93 6.19 -9.87 -13.09
CA GLY A 93 6.90 -9.73 -14.35
C GLY A 93 7.72 -10.97 -14.68
N LEU A 94 8.47 -11.52 -13.72
CA LEU A 94 9.23 -12.75 -13.88
C LEU A 94 8.32 -13.94 -14.18
N ILE A 95 7.23 -14.08 -13.41
CA ILE A 95 6.21 -15.09 -13.71
C ILE A 95 5.58 -14.86 -15.08
N GLY A 96 5.39 -13.60 -15.50
CA GLY A 96 4.87 -13.24 -16.81
C GLY A 96 5.70 -13.75 -18.00
N LEU A 97 6.98 -14.09 -17.81
CA LEU A 97 7.82 -14.64 -18.88
C LEU A 97 7.31 -15.98 -19.43
N ILE A 98 6.44 -16.68 -18.69
CA ILE A 98 5.80 -17.93 -19.11
C ILE A 98 4.89 -17.79 -20.33
N HIS A 99 4.40 -16.57 -20.64
CA HIS A 99 3.47 -16.28 -21.74
C HIS A 99 4.16 -16.31 -23.11
N ARG A 100 3.43 -16.44 -24.22
CA ARG A 100 4.04 -16.68 -25.54
C ARG A 100 4.82 -15.48 -26.04
N ASN A 101 4.24 -14.29 -25.94
CA ASN A 101 4.81 -13.04 -26.45
C ASN A 101 4.66 -11.90 -25.43
N GLY A 102 5.31 -10.76 -25.69
CA GLY A 102 5.30 -9.63 -24.77
C GLY A 102 3.91 -9.00 -24.56
N LYS A 103 3.01 -9.05 -25.57
CA LYS A 103 1.65 -8.50 -25.44
C LYS A 103 0.82 -9.32 -24.46
N GLU A 104 0.87 -10.65 -24.57
CA GLU A 104 0.20 -11.55 -23.61
C GLU A 104 0.76 -11.42 -22.20
N MET A 105 2.10 -11.38 -22.08
CA MET A 105 2.79 -11.16 -20.81
C MET A 105 2.29 -9.87 -20.14
N PHE A 106 2.35 -8.75 -20.86
CA PHE A 106 1.93 -7.45 -20.34
C PHE A 106 0.46 -7.49 -19.88
N LYS A 107 -0.44 -7.97 -20.75
CA LYS A 107 -1.87 -8.04 -20.42
C LYS A 107 -2.15 -8.91 -19.20
N ALA A 108 -1.53 -10.08 -19.10
CA ALA A 108 -1.73 -10.99 -17.97
C ALA A 108 -1.15 -10.41 -16.68
N THR A 109 0.09 -9.89 -16.71
CA THR A 109 0.73 -9.29 -15.54
C THR A 109 0.03 -8.02 -15.08
N SER A 110 -0.44 -7.15 -15.98
CA SER A 110 -1.24 -5.97 -15.60
C SER A 110 -2.53 -6.36 -14.88
N LYS A 111 -3.24 -7.38 -15.37
CA LYS A 111 -4.43 -7.91 -14.68
C LYS A 111 -4.08 -8.49 -13.30
N SER A 112 -2.95 -9.21 -13.19
CA SER A 112 -2.47 -9.71 -11.90
C SER A 112 -2.17 -8.58 -10.92
N ILE A 113 -1.53 -7.49 -11.37
CA ILE A 113 -1.25 -6.32 -10.52
C ILE A 113 -2.56 -5.70 -10.03
N VAL A 114 -3.53 -5.47 -10.92
CA VAL A 114 -4.85 -4.92 -10.54
C VAL A 114 -5.55 -5.84 -9.53
N LEU A 115 -5.51 -7.16 -9.73
CA LEU A 115 -6.04 -8.13 -8.78
C LEU A 115 -5.33 -8.04 -7.42
N THR A 116 -4.00 -7.97 -7.41
CA THR A 116 -3.19 -7.82 -6.19
C THR A 116 -3.59 -6.54 -5.44
N THR A 117 -3.68 -5.40 -6.12
CA THR A 117 -4.10 -4.12 -5.53
C THR A 117 -5.52 -4.19 -4.98
N GLY A 118 -6.45 -4.82 -5.71
CA GLY A 118 -7.82 -5.00 -5.24
C GLY A 118 -7.91 -5.83 -3.97
N ILE A 119 -7.14 -6.93 -3.88
CA ILE A 119 -7.07 -7.77 -2.67
C ILE A 119 -6.44 -6.98 -1.50
N ALA A 120 -5.37 -6.21 -1.74
CA ALA A 120 -4.76 -5.36 -0.74
C ALA A 120 -5.74 -4.32 -0.18
N LEU A 121 -6.53 -3.69 -1.04
CA LEU A 121 -7.56 -2.73 -0.62
C LEU A 121 -8.67 -3.41 0.22
N LEU A 122 -9.20 -4.53 -0.25
CA LEU A 122 -10.27 -5.27 0.45
C LEU A 122 -9.83 -5.75 1.83
N THR A 123 -8.64 -6.34 1.91
CA THR A 123 -8.05 -6.80 3.17
C THR A 123 -7.74 -5.62 4.10
N GLY A 124 -7.29 -4.47 3.58
CA GLY A 124 -7.18 -3.24 4.34
C GLY A 124 -8.50 -2.83 5.01
N PHE A 125 -9.60 -2.82 4.26
CA PHE A 125 -10.93 -2.55 4.83
C PHE A 125 -11.38 -3.60 5.85
N ILE A 126 -11.06 -4.88 5.63
CA ILE A 126 -11.27 -5.93 6.63
C ILE A 126 -10.46 -5.63 7.89
N GLY A 127 -9.20 -5.19 7.76
CA GLY A 127 -8.36 -4.78 8.88
C GLY A 127 -8.91 -3.57 9.64
N LEU A 128 -9.51 -2.62 8.94
CA LEU A 128 -10.21 -1.48 9.55
C LEU A 128 -11.39 -1.93 10.41
N LEU A 129 -12.25 -2.80 9.86
CA LEU A 129 -13.39 -3.38 10.59
C LEU A 129 -12.93 -4.24 11.76
N TYR A 130 -11.90 -5.05 11.56
CA TYR A 130 -11.29 -5.86 12.60
C TYR A 130 -10.73 -4.97 13.73
N GLY A 131 -10.07 -3.88 13.37
CA GLY A 131 -9.61 -2.87 14.32
C GLY A 131 -10.76 -2.33 15.17
N LYS A 132 -11.85 -1.92 14.51
CA LYS A 132 -13.05 -1.37 15.15
C LYS A 132 -13.73 -2.38 16.10
N MET A 133 -13.88 -3.63 15.67
CA MET A 133 -14.66 -4.64 16.39
C MET A 133 -13.89 -5.34 17.51
N PHE A 134 -12.57 -5.49 17.38
CA PHE A 134 -11.79 -6.33 18.28
C PHE A 134 -10.63 -5.59 18.96
N LEU A 135 -9.93 -4.71 18.23
CA LEU A 135 -8.71 -4.08 18.76
C LEU A 135 -8.97 -2.79 19.53
N VAL A 136 -10.08 -2.08 19.29
CA VAL A 136 -10.38 -0.86 20.08
C VAL A 136 -10.69 -1.21 21.54
N GLU A 137 -11.48 -2.27 21.77
CA GLU A 137 -11.84 -2.72 23.12
C GLU A 137 -10.70 -3.49 23.81
N ASN A 138 -9.92 -4.25 23.03
CA ASN A 138 -8.77 -5.01 23.52
C ASN A 138 -7.50 -4.53 22.78
N PRO A 139 -6.95 -3.36 23.17
CA PRO A 139 -5.84 -2.76 22.47
C PRO A 139 -4.62 -3.68 22.46
N PRO A 140 -4.00 -3.89 21.28
CA PRO A 140 -2.77 -4.64 21.19
C PRO A 140 -1.62 -3.90 21.90
N ILE A 141 -0.54 -4.61 22.20
CA ILE A 141 0.68 -4.04 22.81
C ILE A 141 1.46 -3.27 21.74
N TRP A 142 0.88 -2.18 21.24
CA TRP A 142 1.52 -1.26 20.29
C TRP A 142 2.07 -0.06 21.05
N PHE A 143 3.22 0.45 20.58
CA PHE A 143 3.68 1.75 21.04
C PHE A 143 2.78 2.83 20.45
N LEU A 144 2.09 3.56 21.33
CA LEU A 144 1.25 4.71 21.00
C LEU A 144 1.90 5.96 21.60
N PRO A 145 2.05 7.06 20.84
CA PRO A 145 2.46 8.33 21.42
C PRO A 145 1.57 8.75 22.58
N ASP A 146 2.16 9.30 23.64
CA ASP A 146 1.44 9.63 24.89
C ASP A 146 0.35 10.69 24.67
N ASN A 147 0.50 11.51 23.63
CA ASN A 147 -0.43 12.57 23.25
C ASN A 147 -1.57 12.11 22.33
N VAL A 148 -1.71 10.82 21.98
CA VAL A 148 -2.87 10.33 21.20
C VAL A 148 -4.14 10.42 22.06
N ILE A 149 -5.12 11.20 21.58
CA ILE A 149 -6.41 11.41 22.22
C ILE A 149 -7.40 10.38 21.68
N GLU A 150 -7.55 10.32 20.35
CA GLU A 150 -8.47 9.42 19.65
C GLU A 150 -7.85 8.04 19.39
N ARG A 151 -7.52 7.33 20.48
CA ARG A 151 -6.82 6.03 20.43
C ARG A 151 -7.53 4.98 19.59
N GLY A 152 -8.86 4.94 19.61
CA GLY A 152 -9.64 3.98 18.83
C GLY A 152 -9.42 4.15 17.32
N ASN A 153 -9.55 5.38 16.82
CA ASN A 153 -9.32 5.70 15.41
C ASN A 153 -7.86 5.43 15.01
N PHE A 154 -6.91 5.73 15.90
CA PHE A 154 -5.50 5.46 15.69
C PHE A 154 -5.24 3.95 15.51
N ILE A 155 -5.80 3.10 16.39
CA ILE A 155 -5.68 1.64 16.32
C ILE A 155 -6.35 1.09 15.05
N MET A 156 -7.54 1.59 14.71
CA MET A 156 -8.25 1.22 13.49
C MET A 156 -7.40 1.46 12.23
N VAL A 157 -6.82 2.66 12.11
CA VAL A 157 -5.95 3.01 10.98
C VAL A 157 -4.66 2.18 10.99
N GLY A 158 -4.05 1.94 12.15
CA GLY A 158 -2.90 1.05 12.27
C GLY A 158 -3.19 -0.37 11.80
N SER A 159 -4.35 -0.91 12.18
CA SER A 159 -4.84 -2.22 11.74
C SER A 159 -5.04 -2.27 10.22
N MET A 160 -5.69 -1.25 9.64
CA MET A 160 -5.91 -1.15 8.20
C MET A 160 -4.59 -1.17 7.40
N HIS A 161 -3.56 -0.46 7.87
CA HIS A 161 -2.23 -0.50 7.24
C HIS A 161 -1.61 -1.90 7.30
N ASN A 162 -1.60 -2.54 8.47
CA ASN A 162 -1.02 -3.88 8.64
C ASN A 162 -1.70 -4.93 7.75
N PHE A 163 -3.03 -4.89 7.70
CA PHE A 163 -3.79 -5.80 6.85
C PHE A 163 -3.61 -5.51 5.37
N SER A 164 -3.41 -4.26 4.97
CA SER A 164 -3.09 -3.92 3.57
C SER A 164 -1.75 -4.53 3.12
N TYR A 165 -0.74 -4.57 3.99
CA TYR A 165 0.52 -5.27 3.70
C TYR A 165 0.33 -6.79 3.57
N LEU A 166 -0.43 -7.41 4.49
CA LEU A 166 -0.81 -8.82 4.40
C LEU A 166 -1.59 -9.10 3.10
N GLY A 167 -2.49 -8.20 2.75
CA GLY A 167 -3.25 -8.19 1.52
C GLY A 167 -2.41 -8.11 0.26
N GLY A 168 -1.36 -7.30 0.27
CA GLY A 168 -0.39 -7.24 -0.81
C GLY A 168 0.30 -8.59 -1.04
N LEU A 169 0.67 -9.29 0.03
CA LEU A 169 1.26 -10.63 -0.05
C LEU A 169 0.26 -11.68 -0.57
N ILE A 170 -0.94 -11.75 0.01
CA ILE A 170 -2.00 -12.67 -0.45
C ILE A 170 -2.36 -12.37 -1.90
N GLY A 171 -2.51 -11.09 -2.22
CA GLY A 171 -2.80 -10.61 -3.56
C GLY A 171 -1.73 -11.00 -4.56
N LEU A 172 -0.45 -10.92 -4.20
CA LEU A 172 0.67 -11.39 -5.03
C LEU A 172 0.53 -12.89 -5.33
N ILE A 173 0.26 -13.73 -4.33
CA ILE A 173 0.04 -15.17 -4.51
C ILE A 173 -1.14 -15.42 -5.47
N CYS A 174 -2.27 -14.74 -5.24
CA CYS A 174 -3.43 -14.82 -6.13
C CYS A 174 -3.12 -14.36 -7.56
N GLY A 175 -2.34 -13.28 -7.72
CA GLY A 175 -1.90 -12.74 -8.99
C GLY A 175 -0.99 -13.70 -9.77
N ILE A 176 -0.10 -14.42 -9.08
CA ILE A 176 0.74 -15.49 -9.64
C ILE A 176 -0.16 -16.62 -10.15
N ILE A 177 -1.07 -17.13 -9.31
CA ILE A 177 -2.00 -18.21 -9.68
C ILE A 177 -2.83 -17.80 -10.89
N PHE A 178 -3.34 -16.56 -10.91
CA PHE A 178 -4.09 -16.00 -12.02
C PHE A 178 -3.27 -15.98 -13.32
N SER A 179 -2.04 -15.46 -13.29
CA SER A 179 -1.17 -15.39 -14.47
C SER A 179 -0.86 -16.78 -15.05
N VAL A 180 -0.59 -17.76 -14.18
CA VAL A 180 -0.36 -19.16 -14.58
C VAL A 180 -1.61 -19.79 -15.20
N ARG A 181 -2.81 -19.49 -14.67
CA ARG A 181 -4.08 -19.98 -15.24
C ARG A 181 -4.38 -19.36 -16.60
N GLU A 182 -4.11 -18.08 -16.80
CA GLU A 182 -4.31 -17.41 -18.09
C GLU A 182 -3.45 -18.03 -19.20
N LYS A 183 -2.19 -18.43 -18.91
CA LYS A 183 -1.36 -19.15 -19.89
C LYS A 183 -2.03 -20.42 -20.41
N ARG A 184 -2.72 -21.17 -19.53
CA ARG A 184 -3.37 -22.45 -19.89
C ARG A 184 -4.54 -22.25 -20.85
N LYS A 185 -5.22 -21.09 -20.82
CA LYS A 185 -6.33 -20.79 -21.73
C LYS A 185 -5.84 -20.58 -23.17
N TYR A 186 -4.74 -19.85 -23.36
CA TYR A 186 -4.18 -19.62 -24.70
C TYR A 186 -3.64 -20.89 -25.37
N LYS A 187 -3.32 -21.94 -24.60
CA LYS A 187 -2.97 -23.26 -25.15
C LYS A 187 -4.17 -24.06 -25.69
N LYS A 188 -5.40 -23.74 -25.29
CA LYS A 188 -6.62 -24.47 -25.72
C LYS A 188 -7.27 -23.89 -26.97
N THR A 189 -6.82 -22.73 -27.45
CA THR A 189 -7.42 -22.00 -28.58
C THR A 189 -6.62 -22.16 -29.88
N ILE A 190 -5.65 -23.07 -29.89
CA ILE A 190 -4.86 -23.50 -31.05
C ILE A 190 -5.11 -24.99 -31.21
#